data_AF-A0A7S3FPM5-F1
#
_entry.id   AF-A0A7S3FPM5-F1
#
_cell.length_a   1.000
_cell.length_b   1.000
_cell.length_c   1.000
_cell.angle_alpha   90.00
_cell.angle_beta   90.00
_cell.angle_gamma   90.00
#
_symmetry.space_group_name_H-M   'P 1'
#
loop_
_entity.id
_entity.type
_entity.pdbx_description
1 polymer ?
#
loop_
_entity_poly.entity_id
_entity_poly.type
_entity_poly.pdbx_seq_one_letter_code
_entity_poly.pdbx_strand_id
1 'polypeptide(L)'
;MALLGLARRFLKPVREERRLALGLVALLLVCETALCGLIVRFQPYTKIDFDAYMQQVDLFLGGERDYLQIKGETGPLVYPAGFLYVFSAIRYATGGGQVAIAQIIFGALYVANLAVVLAVYVAAGNVPVWS
;
A
#
# COMPACT_ATOMS: atom_id res chain seq x y z
N MET A 1 -47.78 -1.47 -9.94
CA MET A 1 -46.98 -0.22 -10.06
C MET A 1 -45.82 -0.12 -9.06
N ALA A 2 -45.87 -0.72 -7.85
CA ALA A 2 -44.79 -0.60 -6.86
C ALA A 2 -43.48 -1.38 -7.18
N LEU A 3 -43.57 -2.54 -7.84
CA LEU A 3 -42.40 -3.37 -8.20
C LEU A 3 -41.49 -2.74 -9.27
N LEU A 4 -42.04 -1.97 -10.22
CA LEU A 4 -41.26 -1.22 -11.21
C LEU A 4 -40.44 -0.07 -10.59
N GLY A 5 -40.94 0.52 -9.50
CA GLY A 5 -40.24 1.60 -8.78
C GLY A 5 -39.01 1.11 -8.02
N LEU A 6 -39.06 -0.12 -7.49
CA LEU A 6 -37.95 -0.74 -6.78
C LEU A 6 -36.83 -1.16 -7.73
N ALA A 7 -37.17 -1.77 -8.88
CA ALA A 7 -36.19 -2.12 -9.92
C ALA A 7 -35.50 -0.88 -10.52
N ARG A 8 -36.24 0.23 -10.74
CA ARG A 8 -35.67 1.52 -11.19
C ARG A 8 -34.73 2.18 -10.20
N ARG A 9 -34.78 1.83 -8.91
CA ARG A 9 -33.87 2.39 -7.88
C ARG A 9 -32.47 1.78 -7.96
N PHE A 10 -32.36 0.54 -8.45
CA PHE A 10 -31.11 -0.17 -8.68
C PHE A 10 -30.65 -0.11 -10.14
N LEU A 11 -31.58 0.08 -11.09
CA LEU A 11 -31.32 0.38 -12.50
C LEU A 11 -31.22 1.89 -12.78
N LYS A 12 -30.91 2.72 -11.76
CA LYS A 12 -30.60 4.11 -12.06
C LYS A 12 -29.30 4.13 -12.86
N PRO A 13 -29.28 4.69 -14.07
CA PRO A 13 -28.04 4.90 -14.78
C PRO A 13 -27.10 5.65 -13.85
N VAL A 14 -25.84 5.20 -13.79
CA VAL A 14 -24.76 5.93 -13.14
C VAL A 14 -24.84 7.37 -13.64
N ARG A 15 -25.18 8.30 -12.75
CA ARG A 15 -25.28 9.73 -13.08
C ARG A 15 -23.95 10.14 -13.72
N GLU A 16 -23.97 10.95 -14.78
CA GLU A 16 -22.75 11.36 -15.52
C GLU A 16 -21.61 11.79 -14.58
N GLU A 17 -21.94 12.50 -13.50
CA GLU A 17 -21.02 12.86 -12.40
C GLU A 17 -20.22 11.67 -11.83
N ARG A 18 -20.88 10.52 -11.61
CA ARG A 18 -20.24 9.30 -11.10
C ARG A 18 -19.40 8.61 -12.18
N ARG A 19 -19.74 8.73 -13.47
CA ARG A 19 -18.88 8.24 -14.57
C ARG A 19 -17.59 9.04 -14.66
N LEU A 20 -17.70 10.37 -14.59
CA LEU A 20 -16.55 11.27 -14.56
C LEU A 20 -15.66 11.00 -13.34
N ALA A 21 -16.26 10.80 -12.16
CA ALA A 21 -15.52 10.42 -10.95
C ALA A 21 -14.74 9.11 -11.13
N LEU A 22 -15.36 8.07 -11.68
CA LEU A 22 -14.68 6.81 -11.95
C LEU A 22 -13.54 6.96 -12.99
N GLY A 23 -13.74 7.79 -14.02
CA GLY A 23 -12.70 8.12 -14.99
C GLY A 23 -11.51 8.84 -14.35
N LEU A 24 -11.77 9.79 -13.45
CA LEU A 24 -10.73 10.48 -12.70
C LEU A 24 -9.98 9.52 -11.76
N VAL A 25 -10.68 8.65 -11.04
CA VAL A 25 -10.06 7.63 -10.19
C VAL A 25 -9.14 6.71 -11.01
N ALA A 26 -9.59 6.24 -12.17
CA ALA A 26 -8.76 5.42 -13.05
C ALA A 26 -7.51 6.17 -13.54
N LEU A 27 -7.67 7.44 -13.93
CA LEU A 27 -6.55 8.29 -14.35
C LEU A 27 -5.53 8.47 -13.21
N LEU A 28 -6.00 8.79 -12.01
CA LEU A 28 -5.15 8.97 -10.83
C LEU A 28 -4.38 7.68 -10.51
N LEU A 29 -5.02 6.52 -10.51
CA LEU A 29 -4.35 5.26 -10.25
C LEU A 29 -3.29 4.91 -11.31
N VAL A 30 -3.56 5.21 -12.59
CA VAL A 30 -2.57 5.01 -13.67
C VAL A 30 -1.40 5.97 -13.51
N CYS A 31 -1.67 7.25 -13.28
CA CYS A 31 -0.64 8.27 -13.04
C CYS A 31 0.23 7.91 -11.83
N GLU A 32 -0.39 7.48 -10.73
CA GLU A 32 0.32 7.11 -9.51
C GLU A 32 1.17 5.85 -9.71
N THR A 33 0.63 4.83 -10.36
CA THR A 33 1.38 3.60 -10.67
C THR A 33 2.58 3.92 -11.56
N ALA A 34 2.40 4.76 -12.58
CA ALA A 34 3.48 5.21 -13.45
C ALA A 34 4.54 5.99 -12.66
N LEU A 35 4.12 6.92 -11.80
CA LEU A 35 5.03 7.71 -10.97
C LEU A 35 5.84 6.83 -10.01
N CYS A 36 5.20 5.88 -9.31
CA CYS A 36 5.91 4.90 -8.48
C CYS A 36 6.94 4.11 -9.31
N GLY A 37 6.56 3.63 -10.50
CA GLY A 37 7.47 2.93 -11.39
C GLY A 37 8.66 3.78 -11.84
N LEU A 38 8.43 5.06 -12.15
CA LEU A 38 9.48 6.02 -12.49
C LEU A 38 10.42 6.27 -11.30
N ILE A 39 9.88 6.40 -10.09
CA ILE A 39 10.69 6.57 -8.87
C ILE A 39 11.58 5.34 -8.67
N VAL A 40 11.02 4.12 -8.71
CA VAL A 40 11.80 2.88 -8.57
C VAL A 40 12.88 2.77 -9.65
N ARG A 41 12.60 3.24 -10.87
CA ARG A 41 13.54 3.14 -12.00
C ARG A 41 14.66 4.18 -11.96
N PHE A 42 14.37 5.40 -11.52
CA PHE A 42 15.25 6.55 -11.72
C PHE A 42 15.79 7.17 -10.44
N GLN A 43 15.11 7.00 -9.30
CA GLN A 43 15.62 7.52 -8.03
C GLN A 43 16.54 6.49 -7.36
N PRO A 44 17.80 6.86 -7.06
CA PRO A 44 18.68 5.99 -6.31
C PRO A 44 18.10 5.68 -4.93
N TYR A 45 18.21 4.41 -4.52
CA TYR A 45 17.83 4.02 -3.17
C TYR A 45 18.66 4.77 -2.13
N THR A 46 17.96 5.41 -1.20
CA THR A 46 18.57 6.00 0.00
C THR A 46 18.38 5.04 1.15
N LYS A 47 19.49 4.60 1.72
CA LYS A 47 19.52 3.72 2.87
C LYS A 47 19.09 4.46 4.13
N ILE A 48 17.89 4.15 4.63
CA ILE A 48 17.36 4.68 5.88
C ILE A 48 17.13 3.51 6.83
N ASP A 49 15.98 2.83 6.72
CA ASP A 49 15.61 1.80 7.70
C ASP A 49 15.54 0.38 7.14
N PHE A 50 15.30 0.20 5.84
CA PHE A 50 14.96 -1.13 5.29
C PHE A 50 16.06 -2.16 5.53
N ASP A 51 17.33 -1.78 5.35
CA ASP A 51 18.46 -2.66 5.62
C ASP A 51 18.60 -3.00 7.11
N ALA A 52 18.39 -2.02 8.00
CA ALA A 52 18.36 -2.24 9.44
C ALA A 52 17.22 -3.19 9.85
N TYR A 53 16.06 -3.06 9.20
CA TYR A 53 14.93 -3.97 9.37
C TYR A 53 15.27 -5.39 8.94
N MET A 54 15.97 -5.58 7.82
CA MET A 54 16.39 -6.91 7.39
C MET A 54 17.39 -7.54 8.36
N GLN A 55 18.32 -6.77 8.93
CA GLN A 55 19.24 -7.26 9.97
C GLN A 55 18.51 -7.70 11.24
N GLN A 56 17.53 -6.90 11.69
CA GLN A 56 16.70 -7.26 12.85
C GLN A 56 15.87 -8.52 12.59
N VAL A 57 15.30 -8.65 11.38
CA VAL A 57 14.57 -9.85 10.95
C VAL A 57 15.49 -11.06 10.85
N ASP A 58 16.73 -10.89 10.40
CA ASP A 58 17.71 -11.98 10.33
C ASP A 58 18.02 -12.56 11.71
N LEU A 59 18.20 -11.71 12.73
CA LEU A 59 18.37 -12.16 14.12
C LEU A 59 17.14 -12.94 14.59
N PHE A 60 15.94 -12.42 14.34
CA PHE A 60 14.69 -13.09 14.70
C PHE A 60 14.53 -14.45 13.99
N LEU A 61 14.74 -14.51 12.68
CA LEU A 61 14.68 -15.76 11.93
C LEU A 61 15.79 -16.74 12.33
N GLY A 62 16.93 -16.23 12.80
CA GLY A 62 18.05 -17.00 13.37
C GLY A 62 17.78 -17.56 14.76
N GLY A 63 16.63 -17.24 15.38
CA GLY A 63 16.23 -17.80 16.68
C GLY A 63 16.31 -16.84 17.85
N GLU A 64 16.75 -15.60 17.65
CA GLU A 64 16.78 -14.61 18.72
C GLU A 64 15.36 -14.22 19.14
N ARG A 65 15.11 -14.20 20.45
CA ARG A 65 13.81 -13.91 21.07
C ARG A 65 13.90 -12.88 22.19
N ASP A 66 15.09 -12.61 22.71
CA ASP A 66 15.31 -11.48 23.61
C ASP A 66 15.29 -10.18 22.81
N TYR A 67 14.21 -9.42 22.99
CA TYR A 67 13.97 -8.16 22.31
C TYR A 67 15.09 -7.14 22.52
N LEU A 68 15.78 -7.19 23.67
CA LEU A 68 16.90 -6.31 23.98
C LEU A 68 18.14 -6.60 23.13
N GLN A 69 18.19 -7.77 22.49
CA GLN A 69 19.28 -8.20 21.61
C GLN A 69 18.96 -8.04 20.11
N ILE A 70 17.70 -7.81 19.73
CA ILE A 70 17.34 -7.60 18.33
C ILE A 70 17.68 -6.17 17.92
N LYS A 71 18.77 -6.00 17.17
CA LYS A 71 19.28 -4.68 16.75
C LYS A 71 19.75 -4.71 15.29
N GLY A 72 19.66 -3.56 14.63
CA GLY A 72 20.28 -3.33 13.33
C GLY A 72 21.30 -2.19 13.43
N GLU A 73 21.84 -1.77 12.31
CA GLU A 73 22.81 -0.68 12.22
C GLU A 73 22.25 0.68 12.71
N THR A 74 20.92 0.86 12.71
CA THR A 74 20.25 2.05 13.24
C THR A 74 19.91 1.93 14.74
N GLY A 75 20.27 0.82 15.39
CA GLY A 75 20.08 0.60 16.82
C GLY A 75 19.07 -0.52 17.15
N PRO A 76 18.57 -0.55 18.40
CA PRO A 76 17.66 -1.59 18.85
C PRO A 76 16.31 -1.52 18.14
N LEU A 77 15.67 -2.68 18.02
CA LEU A 77 14.31 -2.76 17.53
C LEU A 77 13.36 -2.08 18.52
N VAL A 78 12.62 -1.08 18.04
CA VAL A 78 11.67 -0.28 18.85
C VAL A 78 10.20 -0.57 18.53
N TYR A 79 9.92 -1.32 17.48
CA TYR A 79 8.56 -1.67 17.07
C TYR A 79 8.02 -2.90 17.83
N PRO A 80 6.70 -3.11 17.94
CA PRO A 80 6.17 -4.34 18.55
C PRO A 80 6.40 -5.60 17.70
N ALA A 81 6.27 -6.79 18.29
CA ALA A 81 6.57 -8.08 17.66
C ALA A 81 5.88 -8.32 16.30
N GLY A 82 4.71 -7.70 16.06
CA GLY A 82 4.03 -7.70 14.76
C GLY A 82 4.93 -7.30 13.59
N PHE A 83 5.83 -6.34 13.81
CA PHE A 83 6.83 -5.91 12.83
C PHE A 83 7.69 -7.09 12.35
N LEU A 84 8.18 -7.92 13.26
CA LEU A 84 9.04 -9.06 12.91
C LEU A 84 8.30 -10.07 12.05
N TYR A 85 7.03 -10.34 12.32
CA TYR A 85 6.23 -11.27 11.50
C TYR A 85 5.97 -10.71 10.09
N VAL A 86 5.56 -9.45 10.00
CA VAL A 86 5.27 -8.80 8.70
C VAL A 86 6.55 -8.68 7.87
N PHE A 87 7.64 -8.19 8.45
CA PHE A 87 8.91 -8.03 7.72
C PHE A 87 9.62 -9.35 7.46
N SER A 88 9.37 -10.42 8.22
CA SER A 88 9.77 -11.78 7.84
C SER A 88 9.09 -12.23 6.55
N ALA A 89 7.78 -12.01 6.42
CA ALA A 89 7.05 -12.33 5.19
C ALA A 89 7.56 -11.52 3.99
N ILE A 90 7.82 -10.21 4.18
CA ILE A 90 8.42 -9.35 3.15
C ILE A 90 9.82 -9.84 2.78
N ARG A 91 10.66 -10.21 3.76
CA ARG A 91 12.01 -10.73 3.51
C ARG A 91 11.97 -11.99 2.63
N TYR A 92 11.05 -12.92 2.91
CA TYR A 92 10.88 -14.10 2.07
C TYR A 92 10.40 -13.73 0.66
N ALA A 93 9.41 -12.84 0.53
CA ALA A 93 8.88 -12.40 -0.75
C ALA A 93 9.90 -11.64 -1.61
N THR A 94 10.87 -11.00 -0.96
CA THR A 94 11.95 -10.22 -1.60
C THR A 94 13.22 -11.03 -1.85
N GLY A 95 13.20 -12.35 -1.63
CA GLY A 95 14.37 -13.20 -1.83
C GLY A 95 15.55 -12.84 -0.91
N GLY A 96 15.24 -12.50 0.35
CA GLY A 96 16.24 -12.14 1.37
C GLY A 96 16.43 -10.65 1.59
N GLY A 97 15.45 -9.80 1.24
CA GLY A 97 15.55 -8.35 1.43
C GLY A 97 16.07 -7.59 0.21
N GLN A 98 15.77 -8.03 -1.01
CA GLN A 98 16.13 -7.26 -2.20
C GLN A 98 15.31 -5.97 -2.28
N VAL A 99 15.99 -4.82 -2.19
CA VAL A 99 15.38 -3.48 -2.16
C VAL A 99 14.48 -3.24 -3.37
N ALA A 100 14.89 -3.62 -4.58
CA ALA A 100 14.09 -3.39 -5.79
C ALA A 100 12.73 -4.11 -5.74
N ILE A 101 12.71 -5.36 -5.25
CA ILE A 101 11.47 -6.12 -5.09
C ILE A 101 10.64 -5.52 -3.95
N ALA A 102 11.27 -5.11 -2.86
CA ALA A 102 10.59 -4.45 -1.74
C ALA A 102 9.89 -3.16 -2.19
N GLN A 103 10.56 -2.33 -2.99
CA GLN A 103 9.98 -1.11 -3.55
C GLN A 103 8.75 -1.39 -4.42
N ILE A 104 8.77 -2.46 -5.22
CA ILE A 104 7.61 -2.89 -6.01
C ILE A 104 6.46 -3.33 -5.10
N ILE A 105 6.74 -4.12 -4.06
CA ILE A 105 5.74 -4.58 -3.09
C ILE A 105 5.09 -3.40 -2.37
N PHE A 106 5.90 -2.47 -1.83
CA PHE A 106 5.37 -1.29 -1.14
C PHE A 106 4.64 -0.34 -2.09
N GLY A 107 5.11 -0.17 -3.32
CA GLY A 107 4.42 0.59 -4.36
C GLY A 107 3.05 -0.01 -4.68
N ALA A 108 2.95 -1.34 -4.81
CA ALA A 108 1.68 -2.02 -5.03
C ALA A 108 0.72 -1.88 -3.85
N LEU A 109 1.22 -2.03 -2.60
CA LEU A 109 0.43 -1.82 -1.39
C LEU A 109 -0.09 -0.39 -1.29
N TYR A 110 0.75 0.60 -1.63
CA TYR A 110 0.39 2.00 -1.66
C TYR A 110 -0.72 2.30 -2.68
N VAL A 111 -0.55 1.84 -3.93
CA VAL A 111 -1.57 2.03 -4.98
C VAL A 111 -2.88 1.31 -4.63
N ALA A 112 -2.81 0.11 -4.04
CA ALA A 112 -3.99 -0.61 -3.57
C ALA A 112 -4.72 0.16 -2.46
N ASN A 113 -3.99 0.70 -1.48
CA ASN A 113 -4.56 1.57 -0.45
C ASN A 113 -5.20 2.82 -1.05
N LEU A 114 -4.54 3.48 -2.00
CA LEU A 114 -5.10 4.64 -2.71
C LEU A 114 -6.39 4.27 -3.44
N ALA A 115 -6.45 3.12 -4.11
CA ALA A 115 -7.67 2.65 -4.76
C ALA A 115 -8.84 2.46 -3.78
N VAL A 116 -8.56 1.93 -2.58
CA VAL A 116 -9.57 1.80 -1.52
C VAL A 116 -10.05 3.17 -1.05
N VAL A 117 -9.14 4.11 -0.79
CA VAL A 117 -9.48 5.48 -0.38
C VAL A 117 -10.35 6.17 -1.43
N LEU A 118 -9.95 6.11 -2.71
CA LEU A 118 -10.71 6.69 -3.81
C LEU A 118 -12.08 6.03 -3.98
N ALA A 119 -12.18 4.71 -3.76
CA ALA A 119 -13.46 4.00 -3.78
C ALA A 119 -14.40 4.47 -2.66
N VAL A 120 -13.85 4.74 -1.46
CA VAL A 120 -14.61 5.33 -0.35
C VAL A 120 -15.13 6.72 -0.73
N TYR A 121 -14.33 7.57 -1.37
CA TYR A 121 -14.77 8.89 -1.83
C TYR A 121 -15.89 8.80 -2.89
N VAL A 122 -15.76 7.91 -3.87
CA VAL A 122 -16.81 7.68 -4.88
C VAL A 122 -18.10 7.14 -4.23
N ALA A 123 -17.98 6.29 -3.20
CA ALA A 123 -19.12 5.74 -2.49
C ALA A 123 -19.83 6.77 -1.60
N ALA A 124 -19.08 7.68 -0.97
CA ALA A 124 -19.61 8.73 -0.11
C ALA A 124 -20.38 9.81 -0.90
N GLY A 125 -20.04 10.05 -2.17
CA GLY A 125 -20.87 10.76 -3.15
C GLY A 125 -21.05 12.28 -2.96
N ASN A 126 -20.70 12.83 -1.80
CA ASN A 126 -20.82 14.25 -1.45
C ASN A 126 -19.50 14.86 -0.94
N VAL A 127 -18.38 14.23 -1.26
CA VAL A 127 -17.07 14.65 -0.77
C VAL A 127 -16.47 15.66 -1.76
N PRO A 128 -16.10 16.88 -1.32
CA PRO A 128 -15.51 17.87 -2.21
C PRO A 128 -14.23 17.36 -2.89
N VAL A 129 -13.91 17.87 -4.08
CA VAL A 129 -12.71 17.45 -4.83
C VAL A 129 -11.37 17.79 -4.16
N TRP A 130 -11.38 18.53 -3.05
CA TRP A 130 -10.20 18.98 -2.30
C TRP A 130 -10.03 18.31 -0.93
N SER A 131 -10.89 17.35 -0.57
CA SER A 131 -10.76 16.53 0.65
C SER A 131 -9.89 15.31 0.41
#